data_AF-A0A8S9Q5Z6-F1
#
_entry.id   AF-A0A8S9Q5Z6-F1
#
_cell.length_a   1.000
_cell.length_b   1.000
_cell.length_c   1.000
_cell.angle_alpha   90.00
_cell.angle_beta   90.00
_cell.angle_gamma   90.00
#
_symmetry.space_group_name_H-M   'P 1'
#
loop_
_entity.id
_entity.type
_entity.pdbx_description
1 polymer ?
#
loop_
_entity_poly.entity_id
_entity_poly.type
_entity_poly.pdbx_seq_one_letter_code
_entity_poly.pdbx_strand_id
1 'polypeptide(L)' 'MKSIVPVVMAGVLGIYGLIIAVIISTEINPKAKSYYLFDGYAHLSSGLACGLAGLSAGMAIGIVRDSGVR' A
#
# COMPACT_ATOMS: atom_id res chain seq x y z
N MET A 1 22.39 -8.03 16.23
CA MET A 1 21.06 -7.67 15.71
C MET A 1 21.02 -6.22 15.20
N LYS A 2 21.88 -5.84 14.26
CA LYS A 2 21.93 -4.45 13.72
C LYS A 2 21.14 -4.25 12.43
N SER A 3 20.80 -5.32 11.71
CA SER A 3 20.17 -5.27 10.38
C SER A 3 18.65 -5.51 10.38
N ILE A 4 17.97 -5.27 11.50
CA ILE A 4 16.51 -5.46 11.63
C ILE A 4 15.71 -4.29 11.01
N VAL A 5 16.30 -3.09 10.97
CA VAL A 5 15.63 -1.85 10.53
C VAL A 5 15.07 -1.95 9.10
N PRO A 6 15.81 -2.49 8.10
CA PRO A 6 15.27 -2.61 6.74
C PRO A 6 14.11 -3.61 6.64
N VAL A 7 14.08 -4.63 7.49
CA VAL A 7 12.97 -5.61 7.55
C VAL A 7 11.71 -4.93 8.07
N VAL A 8 11.82 -4.14 9.14
CA VAL A 8 10.68 -3.39 9.67
C VAL A 8 10.17 -2.39 8.64
N MET A 9 11.06 -1.71 7.92
CA MET A 9 10.68 -0.75 6.87
C MET A 9 9.91 -1.39 5.71
N ALA A 10 10.29 -2.61 5.31
CA ALA A 10 9.52 -3.39 4.33
C ALA A 10 8.14 -3.82 4.88
N GLY A 11 8.06 -4.13 6.18
CA GLY A 11 6.81 -4.49 6.84
C GLY A 11 5.78 -3.36 6.89
N VAL A 12 6.20 -2.12 7.19
CA VAL A 12 5.29 -0.95 7.27
C VAL A 12 4.63 -0.66 5.91
N LEU A 13 5.33 -0.92 4.81
CA LEU A 13 4.78 -0.77 3.46
C LEU A 13 3.53 -1.64 3.21
N GLY A 14 3.52 -2.87 3.75
CA GLY A 14 2.36 -3.75 3.68
C GLY A 14 1.16 -3.22 4.48
N ILE A 15 1.41 -2.53 5.59
CA ILE A 15 0.38 -1.93 6.43
C ILE A 15 -0.30 -0.76 5.70
N TYR A 16 0.44 0.01 4.90
CA TYR A 16 -0.16 1.08 4.09
C TYR A 16 -1.19 0.55 3.09
N GLY A 17 -0.93 -0.59 2.45
CA GLY A 17 -1.90 -1.24 1.56
C GLY A 17 -3.17 -1.70 2.30
N LEU A 18 -3.01 -2.26 3.50
CA LEU A 18 -4.13 -2.65 4.35
C LEU A 18 -5.00 -1.44 4.76
N ILE A 19 -4.37 -0.34 5.15
CA ILE A 19 -5.07 0.90 5.55
C ILE A 19 -5.94 1.41 4.41
N ILE A 20 -5.40 1.45 3.18
CA ILE A 20 -6.15 1.92 2.00
C ILE A 20 -7.34 0.99 1.70
N ALA A 21 -7.16 -0.33 1.80
CA ALA A 21 -8.25 -1.28 1.60
C ALA A 21 -9.39 -1.07 2.61
N VAL A 22 -9.06 -0.81 3.89
CA VAL A 22 -10.04 -0.54 4.94
C VAL A 22 -10.78 0.77 4.69
N ILE A 23 -10.09 1.85 4.31
CA ILE A 23 -10.72 3.15 4.01
C ILE A 23 -11.73 3.00 2.86
N ILE A 24 -11.31 2.38 1.75
CA ILE A 24 -12.20 2.14 0.60
C ILE A 24 -13.42 1.30 1.03
N SER A 25 -13.21 0.26 1.83
CA SER A 25 -14.31 -0.58 2.33
C SER A 25 -15.31 0.19 3.20
N THR A 26 -14.87 1.23 3.92
CA THR A 26 -15.78 2.07 4.73
C THR A 26 -16.56 3.08 3.89
N GLU A 27 -16.01 3.51 2.76
CA GLU A 27 -16.65 4.48 1.85
C GLU A 27 -17.71 3.85 0.94
N ILE A 28 -17.61 2.55 0.66
CA ILE A 28 -18.61 1.80 -0.11
C ILE A 28 -19.85 1.58 0.78
N ASN A 29 -20.78 2.53 0.76
CA ASN A 29 -22.01 2.47 1.55
C ASN A 29 -23.27 2.48 0.66
N PRO A 30 -23.76 1.30 0.23
CA PRO A 30 -24.88 1.19 -0.72
C PRO A 30 -26.23 1.64 -0.14
N LYS A 31 -26.32 1.84 1.18
CA LYS A 31 -27.55 2.31 1.86
C LYS A 31 -27.62 3.84 2.01
N ALA A 32 -26.49 4.55 1.99
CA ALA A 32 -26.42 5.97 2.33
C ALA A 32 -26.05 6.87 1.14
N LYS A 33 -25.34 6.34 0.13
CA LYS A 33 -24.88 7.11 -1.03
C LYS A 33 -24.98 6.26 -2.30
N SER A 34 -25.51 6.83 -3.39
CA SER A 34 -25.41 6.18 -4.69
C SER A 34 -23.96 6.15 -5.13
N TYR A 35 -23.44 4.94 -5.39
CA TYR A 35 -22.08 4.73 -5.81
C TYR A 35 -21.97 5.02 -7.32
N TYR A 36 -21.32 6.13 -7.66
CA TYR A 36 -21.16 6.52 -9.07
C TYR A 36 -20.00 5.76 -9.73
N LEU A 37 -20.07 5.58 -11.05
CA LEU A 37 -18.99 4.99 -11.84
C LEU A 37 -17.64 5.71 -11.65
N PHE A 38 -17.68 7.04 -11.47
CA PHE A 38 -16.49 7.85 -11.18
C PHE A 38 -15.83 7.43 -9.86
N ASP A 39 -16.60 7.26 -8.79
CA ASP A 39 -16.07 6.80 -7.49
C ASP A 39 -15.45 5.41 -7.64
N GLY A 40 -16.11 4.49 -8.35
CA GLY A 40 -15.57 3.16 -8.64
C GLY A 40 -14.20 3.18 -9.34
N TYR A 41 -14.05 4.00 -10.39
CA TYR A 41 -12.76 4.17 -11.07
C TYR A 41 -11.74 4.88 -10.19
N ALA A 42 -12.15 5.84 -9.36
CA ALA A 42 -11.27 6.53 -8.43
C ALA A 42 -10.69 5.58 -7.38
N HIS A 43 -11.50 4.70 -6.78
CA HIS A 43 -11.06 3.69 -5.82
C HIS A 43 -10.15 2.62 -6.45
N LEU A 44 -10.43 2.19 -7.68
CA LEU A 44 -9.56 1.27 -8.41
C LEU A 44 -8.19 1.91 -8.70
N SER A 45 -8.22 3.16 -9.18
CA SER A 45 -7.01 3.91 -9.55
C SER A 45 -6.15 4.23 -8.33
N SER A 46 -6.76 4.60 -7.20
CA SER A 46 -6.04 4.88 -5.96
C SER A 46 -5.38 3.62 -5.39
N GLY A 47 -6.07 2.48 -5.43
CA GLY A 47 -5.52 1.18 -5.05
C GLY A 47 -4.33 0.77 -5.93
N LEU A 48 -4.45 0.89 -7.25
CA LEU A 48 -3.36 0.59 -8.19
C LEU A 48 -2.16 1.51 -8.03
N ALA A 49 -2.38 2.82 -7.90
CA ALA A 49 -1.31 3.80 -7.75
C ALA A 49 -0.49 3.54 -6.48
N CYS A 50 -1.14 3.32 -5.34
CA CYS A 50 -0.43 3.04 -4.10
C CYS A 50 0.21 1.64 -4.10
N GLY A 51 -0.48 0.62 -4.63
CA GLY A 51 0.02 -0.74 -4.70
C GLY A 51 1.31 -0.86 -5.54
N LEU A 52 1.34 -0.24 -6.71
CA LEU A 52 2.53 -0.24 -7.58
C LEU A 52 3.68 0.58 -6.98
N ALA A 53 3.37 1.73 -6.35
CA ALA A 53 4.37 2.51 -5.64
C ALA A 53 4.99 1.70 -4.47
N GLY A 54 4.16 1.01 -3.69
CA GLY A 54 4.60 0.11 -2.61
C GLY A 54 5.45 -1.05 -3.13
N LEU A 55 5.08 -1.68 -4.23
CA LEU A 55 5.88 -2.73 -4.85
C LEU A 55 7.28 -2.23 -5.26
N SER A 56 7.34 -1.07 -5.92
CA SER A 56 8.60 -0.46 -6.36
C SER A 56 9.50 -0.07 -5.17
N ALA A 57 8.93 0.50 -4.12
CA ALA A 57 9.66 0.85 -2.90
C ALA A 57 10.14 -0.40 -2.14
N GLY A 58 9.33 -1.46 -2.07
CA GLY A 58 9.73 -2.74 -1.48
C GLY A 58 10.92 -3.37 -2.21
N MET A 59 10.94 -3.31 -3.54
CA MET A 59 12.07 -3.76 -4.36
C MET A 59 13.35 -2.97 -4.05
N ALA A 60 13.26 -1.64 -4.00
CA ALA A 60 14.40 -0.78 -3.68
C ALA A 60 14.95 -1.03 -2.27
N ILE A 61 14.08 -1.20 -1.27
CA ILE A 61 14.47 -1.55 0.10
C ILE A 61 15.19 -2.90 0.13
N GLY A 62 14.72 -3.88 -0.65
CA GLY A 62 15.38 -5.19 -0.77
C GLY A 62 16.82 -5.08 -1.29
N ILE A 63 17.04 -4.29 -2.34
CA ILE A 63 18.37 -4.07 -2.94
C ILE A 63 19.30 -3.32 -1.98
N VAL A 64 18.79 -2.27 -1.32
CA VAL A 64 19.56 -1.51 -0.31
C VAL A 64 19.91 -2.39 0.89
N ARG A 65 18.98 -3.25 1.34
CA ARG A 65 19.22 -4.20 2.43
C ARG A 65 20.31 -5.20 2.06
N ASP A 66 20.27 -5.75 0.85
CA ASP A 66 21.31 -6.68 0.37
C ASP A 66 22.66 -5.98 0.26
N SER A 67 22.71 -4.71 -0.12
CA SER A 67 23.95 -3.93 -0.18
C SER A 67 24.47 -3.50 1.20
N GLY A 68 23.59 -3.23 2.17
CA GLY A 68 23.96 -2.71 3.49
C GLY A 68 24.19 -3.78 4.57
N VAL A 69 23.96 -5.06 4.28
CA VAL A 69 24.19 -6.17 5.21
C VAL A 69 25.54 -6.87 5.02
N ARG A 70 26.12 -6.79 3.82
CA ARG A 70 27.49 -7.21 3.49
C ARG A 70 28.47 -6.08 3.78
#